data_AF-A0A067C4D4-F1
#
_entry.id   AF-A0A067C4D4-F1
#
_cell.length_a   1.000
_cell.length_b   1.000
_cell.length_c   1.000
_cell.angle_alpha   90.00
_cell.angle_beta   90.00
_cell.angle_gamma   90.00
#
_symmetry.space_group_name_H-M   'P 1'
#
loop_
_entity.id
_entity.type
_entity.pdbx_description
1 polymer ?
#
loop_
_entity_poly.entity_id
_entity_poly.type
_entity_poly.pdbx_seq_one_letter_code
_entity_poly.pdbx_strand_id
1 'polypeptide(L)'
;MDQEEKKLDQGLFDRTLTAIVATCSQVERIGVGSSSFSPIWDCKALLAWLALHTGRHLELNGTDFEDESGAELAIAMLTSNALEMIQLSDVPSLTRAVLSPVHLTSFPPLRPLLNLHLSSVTFSNEAIELLATLLCSTPKLQQLDLTYKPLPDSQLSTILRALPQWLSRRGAVCRVNFSMESDACANDVAAAFAQTRNSHMVEITICTRTSGVSLDAQRQLVAATASTSWMALSIVGANRLEEVALRAYGRQLHVKVAMRKEDPRRVEQCWFHSPRTLPD
;
A
#
# COMPACT_ATOMS: atom_id res chain seq x y z
N MET A 1 20.30 -17.71 -22.53
CA MET A 1 21.39 -17.83 -21.53
C MET A 1 20.66 -17.94 -20.21
N ASP A 2 20.34 -19.18 -19.83
CA ASP A 2 19.48 -19.47 -18.69
C ASP A 2 20.31 -19.28 -17.43
N GLN A 3 20.13 -18.14 -16.77
CA GLN A 3 20.62 -17.96 -15.40
C GLN A 3 19.77 -18.88 -14.52
N GLU A 4 20.37 -19.92 -13.97
CA GLU A 4 19.76 -20.68 -12.88
C GLU A 4 19.45 -19.70 -11.74
N GLU A 5 18.17 -19.36 -11.57
CA GLU A 5 17.72 -18.56 -10.44
C GLU A 5 18.00 -19.33 -9.16
N LYS A 6 18.96 -18.86 -8.38
CA LYS A 6 19.30 -19.45 -7.09
C LYS A 6 18.19 -19.16 -6.09
N LYS A 7 17.45 -20.21 -5.75
CA LYS A 7 16.48 -20.22 -4.65
C LYS A 7 17.16 -19.76 -3.34
N LEU A 8 16.46 -18.96 -2.54
CA LEU A 8 16.95 -18.56 -1.21
C LEU A 8 16.98 -19.79 -0.30
N ASP A 9 18.17 -20.15 0.19
CA ASP A 9 18.37 -21.25 1.14
C ASP A 9 18.11 -20.78 2.58
N GLN A 10 17.29 -21.51 3.34
CA GLN A 10 16.96 -21.21 4.75
C GLN A 10 18.24 -21.11 5.61
N GLY A 11 19.17 -22.05 5.43
CA GLY A 11 20.41 -22.08 6.21
C GLY A 11 21.31 -20.88 5.94
N LEU A 12 21.32 -20.38 4.69
CA LEU A 12 22.00 -19.12 4.34
C LEU A 12 21.26 -17.91 4.92
N PHE A 13 19.94 -17.87 4.82
CA PHE A 13 19.09 -16.81 5.37
C PHE A 13 19.31 -16.64 6.88
N ASP A 14 19.15 -17.71 7.65
CA ASP A 14 19.26 -17.67 9.11
C ASP A 14 20.67 -17.30 9.57
N ARG A 15 21.72 -17.88 8.98
CA ARG A 15 23.11 -17.57 9.34
C ARG A 15 23.44 -16.12 9.05
N THR A 16 23.03 -15.61 7.89
CA THR A 16 23.30 -14.22 7.49
C THR A 16 22.58 -13.26 8.41
N LEU A 17 21.28 -13.48 8.65
CA LEU A 17 20.48 -12.57 9.45
C LEU A 17 20.88 -12.60 10.93
N THR A 18 21.16 -13.78 11.47
CA THR A 18 21.69 -13.92 12.83
C THR A 18 23.03 -13.21 12.99
N ALA A 19 23.94 -13.33 12.01
CA ALA A 19 25.22 -12.62 12.04
C ALA A 19 25.03 -11.10 12.00
N ILE A 20 24.10 -10.59 11.18
CA ILE A 20 23.76 -9.16 11.12
C ILE A 20 23.21 -8.68 12.46
N VAL A 21 22.23 -9.38 13.04
CA VAL A 21 21.62 -9.01 14.33
C VAL A 21 22.66 -9.03 15.46
N ALA A 22 23.58 -10.00 15.45
CA ALA A 22 24.63 -10.12 16.46
C ALA A 22 25.72 -9.05 16.34
N THR A 23 26.06 -8.63 15.13
CA THR A 23 27.16 -7.67 14.87
C THR A 23 26.69 -6.23 14.82
N CYS A 24 25.42 -5.99 14.47
CA CYS A 24 24.88 -4.68 14.19
C CYS A 24 23.56 -4.45 14.94
N SER A 25 23.65 -4.14 16.25
CA SER A 25 22.48 -3.85 17.10
C SER A 25 21.69 -2.60 16.67
N GLN A 26 22.23 -1.78 15.78
CA GLN A 26 21.62 -0.58 15.23
C GLN A 26 20.98 -0.77 13.85
N VAL A 27 20.82 -2.01 13.38
CA VAL A 27 20.18 -2.26 12.08
C VAL A 27 18.71 -1.86 12.14
N GLU A 28 18.38 -0.76 11.47
CA GLU A 28 17.01 -0.24 11.43
C GLU A 28 16.17 -0.83 10.30
N ARG A 29 16.81 -1.43 9.29
CA ARG A 29 16.13 -1.85 8.06
C ARG A 29 16.58 -3.24 7.63
N ILE A 30 15.62 -4.11 7.38
CA ILE A 30 15.84 -5.41 6.77
C ILE A 30 14.96 -5.52 5.53
N GLY A 31 15.59 -5.89 4.42
CA GLY A 31 14.92 -6.29 3.19
C GLY A 31 15.34 -7.71 2.83
N VAL A 32 14.37 -8.59 2.66
CA VAL A 32 14.58 -9.97 2.21
C VAL A 32 13.80 -10.16 0.92
N GLY A 33 14.50 -10.55 -0.14
CA GLY A 33 13.91 -10.73 -1.46
C GLY A 33 14.40 -12.00 -2.12
N SER A 34 13.50 -12.70 -2.81
CA SER A 34 13.84 -13.81 -3.69
C SER A 34 13.17 -13.61 -5.05
N SER A 35 13.89 -13.90 -6.14
CA SER A 35 13.32 -13.87 -7.49
C SER A 35 12.34 -15.03 -7.72
N SER A 36 12.51 -16.12 -6.96
CA SER A 36 11.68 -17.31 -6.99
C SER A 36 10.96 -17.51 -5.67
N PHE A 37 9.70 -17.93 -5.73
CA PHE A 37 8.90 -18.22 -4.55
C PHE A 37 9.60 -19.28 -3.69
N SER A 38 10.03 -18.86 -2.50
CA SER A 38 10.80 -19.70 -1.58
C SER A 38 10.10 -19.71 -0.23
N PRO A 39 9.44 -20.83 0.16
CA PRO A 39 8.87 -20.93 1.49
C PRO A 39 10.01 -20.94 2.51
N ILE A 40 9.96 -20.03 3.47
CA ILE A 40 10.84 -19.97 4.64
C ILE A 40 10.08 -20.59 5.79
N TRP A 41 10.71 -21.56 6.46
CA TRP A 41 10.06 -22.43 7.44
C TRP A 41 10.28 -21.91 8.86
N ASP A 42 11.32 -21.10 9.07
CA ASP A 42 11.68 -20.52 10.37
C ASP A 42 11.88 -19.01 10.23
N CYS A 43 11.27 -18.24 11.14
CA CYS A 43 11.37 -16.78 11.19
C CYS A 43 12.16 -16.27 12.42
N LYS A 44 12.80 -17.14 13.22
CA LYS A 44 13.51 -16.77 14.47
C LYS A 44 14.48 -15.61 14.32
N ALA A 45 15.26 -15.57 13.23
CA ALA A 45 16.21 -14.49 13.02
C ALA A 45 15.51 -13.14 12.76
N LEU A 46 14.35 -13.15 12.09
CA LEU A 46 13.51 -11.95 11.93
C LEU A 46 12.83 -11.56 13.24
N LEU A 47 12.34 -12.53 14.01
CA LEU A 47 11.76 -12.28 15.34
C LEU A 47 12.78 -11.64 16.28
N ALA A 48 14.01 -12.14 16.28
CA ALA A 48 15.10 -11.58 17.06
C ALA A 48 15.40 -10.12 16.66
N TRP A 49 15.35 -9.80 15.37
CA TRP A 49 15.49 -8.43 14.90
C TRP A 49 14.28 -7.55 15.25
N LEU A 50 13.04 -8.04 15.10
CA LEU A 50 11.82 -7.30 15.44
C LEU A 50 11.74 -6.97 16.93
N ALA A 51 12.39 -7.77 17.78
CA ALA A 51 12.54 -7.51 19.21
C ALA A 51 13.51 -6.34 19.52
N LEU A 52 14.35 -5.91 18.56
CA LEU A 52 15.19 -4.74 18.71
C LEU A 52 14.35 -3.47 18.65
N HIS A 53 14.61 -2.54 19.57
CA HIS A 53 13.97 -1.21 19.56
C HIS A 53 14.37 -0.34 18.36
N THR A 54 15.38 -0.76 17.61
CA THR A 54 15.90 -0.09 16.41
C THR A 54 15.23 -0.56 15.13
N GLY A 55 14.55 -1.71 15.11
CA GLY A 55 13.90 -2.23 13.90
C GLY A 55 12.77 -1.32 13.42
N ARG A 56 12.99 -0.58 12.33
CA ARG A 56 12.03 0.37 11.77
C ARG A 56 11.36 -0.14 10.49
N HIS A 57 12.11 -0.68 9.54
CA HIS A 57 11.58 -1.01 8.22
C HIS A 57 11.80 -2.48 7.88
N LEU A 58 10.70 -3.18 7.57
CA LEU A 58 10.73 -4.56 7.11
C LEU A 58 10.18 -4.63 5.68
N GLU A 59 10.97 -5.17 4.77
CA GLU A 59 10.57 -5.51 3.41
C GLU A 59 10.75 -7.01 3.17
N LEU A 60 9.69 -7.68 2.74
CA LEU A 60 9.69 -9.10 2.36
C LEU A 60 9.11 -9.22 0.95
N ASN A 61 9.86 -9.82 0.04
CA ASN A 61 9.49 -9.97 -1.37
C ASN A 61 9.73 -11.41 -1.85
N GLY A 62 8.65 -12.13 -2.18
CA GLY A 62 8.73 -13.50 -2.69
C GLY A 62 9.23 -14.55 -1.69
N THR A 63 9.33 -14.18 -0.41
CA THR A 63 9.74 -15.04 0.72
C THR A 63 8.57 -15.23 1.67
N ASP A 64 7.72 -16.21 1.39
CA ASP A 64 6.50 -16.42 2.16
C ASP A 64 6.74 -17.29 3.40
N PHE A 65 5.96 -17.03 4.44
CA PHE A 65 6.02 -17.72 5.72
C PHE A 65 4.66 -18.38 5.96
N GLU A 66 4.67 -19.71 5.98
CA GLU A 66 3.46 -20.51 6.17
C GLU A 66 3.28 -20.91 7.64
N ASP A 67 2.09 -21.41 7.96
CA ASP A 67 1.74 -22.02 9.24
C ASP A 67 2.07 -21.15 10.49
N GLU A 68 2.58 -21.81 11.54
CA GLU A 68 2.86 -21.21 12.84
C GLU A 68 3.94 -20.13 12.75
N SER A 69 4.97 -20.32 11.92
CA SER A 69 6.03 -19.33 11.70
C SER A 69 5.48 -18.03 11.09
N GLY A 70 4.57 -18.14 10.12
CA GLY A 70 3.91 -16.96 9.53
C GLY A 70 3.03 -16.22 10.55
N ALA A 71 2.31 -16.97 11.38
CA ALA A 71 1.50 -16.41 12.46
C ALA A 71 2.34 -15.69 13.52
N GLU A 72 3.44 -16.30 13.97
CA GLU A 72 4.34 -15.72 14.96
C GLU A 72 4.99 -14.43 14.43
N LEU A 73 5.46 -14.46 13.18
CA LEU A 73 6.03 -13.27 12.52
C LEU A 73 5.00 -12.15 12.39
N ALA A 74 3.77 -12.47 11.98
CA ALA A 74 2.68 -11.50 11.90
C ALA A 74 2.39 -10.86 13.26
N ILE A 75 2.32 -11.64 14.33
CA ILE A 75 2.11 -11.12 15.69
C ILE A 75 3.27 -10.20 16.08
N ALA A 76 4.52 -10.60 15.83
CA ALA A 76 5.68 -9.77 16.15
C ALA A 76 5.68 -8.44 15.37
N MET A 77 5.31 -8.46 14.08
CA MET A 77 5.18 -7.24 13.27
C MET A 77 4.09 -6.31 13.83
N LEU A 78 2.92 -6.87 14.17
CA LEU A 78 1.78 -6.11 14.67
C LEU A 78 1.97 -5.61 16.11
N THR A 79 2.78 -6.28 16.91
CA THR A 79 3.04 -5.88 18.30
C THR A 79 4.30 -5.04 18.45
N SER A 80 5.10 -4.90 17.39
CA SER A 80 6.29 -4.06 17.39
C SER A 80 5.94 -2.60 17.71
N ASN A 81 6.61 -2.06 18.72
CA ASN A 81 6.52 -0.65 19.09
C ASN A 81 7.50 0.23 18.29
N ALA A 82 8.33 -0.39 17.44
CA ALA A 82 9.40 0.25 16.72
C ALA A 82 9.15 0.34 15.21
N LEU A 83 8.37 -0.57 14.65
CA LEU A 83 8.21 -0.74 13.21
C LEU A 83 7.38 0.39 12.58
N GLU A 84 8.00 1.13 11.66
CA GLU A 84 7.42 2.28 10.96
C GLU A 84 7.00 1.93 9.52
N MET A 85 7.58 0.89 8.92
CA MET A 85 7.28 0.45 7.56
C MET A 85 7.18 -1.06 7.47
N ILE A 86 6.09 -1.52 6.85
CA ILE A 86 5.88 -2.91 6.45
C ILE A 86 5.64 -2.92 4.94
N GLN A 87 6.50 -3.65 4.22
CA GLN A 87 6.33 -3.90 2.79
C GLN A 87 6.32 -5.40 2.53
N LEU A 88 5.18 -5.91 2.09
CA LEU A 88 4.93 -7.31 1.78
C LEU A 88 4.56 -7.41 0.30
N SER A 89 5.42 -8.06 -0.49
CA SER A 89 5.16 -8.38 -1.89
C SER A 89 5.28 -9.87 -2.13
N ASP A 90 4.29 -10.46 -2.80
CA ASP A 90 4.33 -11.88 -3.19
C ASP A 90 4.54 -12.84 -1.98
N VAL A 91 4.00 -12.45 -0.82
CA VAL A 91 3.99 -13.22 0.44
C VAL A 91 2.55 -13.44 0.95
N PRO A 92 1.74 -14.21 0.20
CA PRO A 92 0.30 -14.32 0.43
C PRO A 92 -0.06 -14.94 1.80
N SER A 93 0.70 -15.92 2.30
CA SER A 93 0.41 -16.57 3.58
C SER A 93 0.73 -15.65 4.75
N LEU A 94 1.88 -14.98 4.74
CA LEU A 94 2.22 -14.00 5.77
C LEU A 94 1.25 -12.82 5.75
N THR A 95 0.86 -12.33 4.57
CA THR A 95 -0.10 -11.21 4.51
C THR A 95 -1.46 -11.61 5.08
N ARG A 96 -1.90 -12.85 4.80
CA ARG A 96 -3.12 -13.39 5.42
C ARG A 96 -2.97 -13.45 6.94
N ALA A 97 -1.82 -13.89 7.46
CA ALA A 97 -1.56 -13.93 8.89
C ALA A 97 -1.57 -12.54 9.54
N VAL A 98 -0.96 -11.53 8.91
CA VAL A 98 -0.99 -10.12 9.36
C VAL A 98 -2.40 -9.55 9.40
N LEU A 99 -3.28 -9.99 8.49
CA LEU A 99 -4.65 -9.52 8.43
C LEU A 99 -5.66 -10.45 9.14
N SER A 100 -5.22 -11.59 9.69
CA SER A 100 -6.11 -12.57 10.31
C SER A 100 -6.38 -12.22 11.78
N PRO A 101 -7.64 -12.30 12.25
CA PRO A 101 -7.98 -12.04 13.64
C PRO A 101 -7.77 -13.27 14.52
N VAL A 102 -7.45 -14.44 13.94
CA VAL A 102 -7.39 -15.73 14.67
C VAL A 102 -6.41 -15.66 15.85
N HIS A 103 -5.38 -14.81 15.77
CA HIS A 103 -4.40 -14.64 16.83
C HIS A 103 -4.59 -13.34 17.64
N LEU A 104 -5.55 -12.48 17.27
CA LEU A 104 -5.75 -11.17 17.87
C LEU A 104 -7.23 -10.94 18.21
N THR A 105 -7.54 -10.83 19.50
CA THR A 105 -8.88 -10.42 19.97
C THR A 105 -9.22 -8.97 19.57
N SER A 106 -8.21 -8.17 19.23
CA SER A 106 -8.33 -6.85 18.62
C SER A 106 -7.01 -6.48 17.94
N PHE A 107 -7.04 -5.68 16.86
CA PHE A 107 -5.80 -5.16 16.29
C PHE A 107 -5.08 -4.28 17.31
N PRO A 108 -3.81 -4.57 17.65
CA PRO A 108 -3.05 -3.67 18.50
C PRO A 108 -2.95 -2.32 17.78
N PRO A 109 -2.99 -1.21 18.52
CA PRO A 109 -2.77 0.09 17.91
C PRO A 109 -1.34 0.11 17.37
N LEU A 110 -1.18 0.03 16.04
CA LEU A 110 0.11 0.11 15.34
C LEU A 110 0.62 1.56 15.38
N ARG A 111 0.86 2.08 16.58
CA ARG A 111 1.18 3.49 16.84
C ARG A 111 2.40 4.01 16.08
N PRO A 112 3.46 3.22 15.80
CA PRO A 112 4.58 3.69 15.01
C PRO A 112 4.36 3.56 13.49
N LEU A 113 3.43 2.72 13.02
CA LEU A 113 3.34 2.38 11.61
C LEU A 113 2.94 3.60 10.76
N LEU A 114 3.83 3.96 9.84
CA LEU A 114 3.67 5.07 8.90
C LEU A 114 3.30 4.57 7.51
N ASN A 115 3.86 3.43 7.09
CA ASN A 115 3.72 2.91 5.73
C ASN A 115 3.34 1.42 5.72
N LEU A 116 2.27 1.09 5.00
CA LEU A 116 1.79 -0.27 4.79
C LEU A 116 1.67 -0.54 3.29
N HIS A 117 2.56 -1.36 2.75
CA HIS A 117 2.54 -1.80 1.36
C HIS A 117 2.22 -3.28 1.28
N LEU A 118 1.10 -3.62 0.65
CA LEU A 118 0.63 -4.98 0.43
C LEU A 118 0.42 -5.17 -1.08
N SER A 119 1.51 -5.50 -1.79
CA SER A 119 1.49 -5.67 -3.25
C SER A 119 1.42 -7.14 -3.64
N SER A 120 0.73 -7.43 -4.74
CA SER A 120 0.59 -8.79 -5.28
C SER A 120 -0.10 -9.78 -4.33
N VAL A 121 -0.87 -9.29 -3.36
CA VAL A 121 -1.56 -10.13 -2.38
C VAL A 121 -2.98 -10.44 -2.85
N THR A 122 -3.45 -11.68 -2.59
CA THR A 122 -4.86 -12.03 -2.73
C THR A 122 -5.53 -11.97 -1.37
N PHE A 123 -6.56 -11.14 -1.25
CA PHE A 123 -7.27 -10.94 0.02
C PHE A 123 -8.57 -11.75 0.07
N SER A 124 -8.88 -12.32 1.23
CA SER A 124 -10.25 -12.74 1.55
C SER A 124 -11.09 -11.51 1.92
N ASN A 125 -12.42 -11.64 1.85
CA ASN A 125 -13.31 -10.55 2.28
C ASN A 125 -13.10 -10.19 3.76
N GLU A 126 -12.88 -11.19 4.61
CA GLU A 126 -12.58 -10.99 6.03
C GLU A 126 -11.30 -10.16 6.23
N ALA A 127 -10.21 -10.50 5.51
CA ALA A 127 -8.96 -9.75 5.58
C ALA A 127 -9.13 -8.27 5.16
N ILE A 128 -10.03 -7.99 4.21
CA ILE A 128 -10.35 -6.62 3.76
C ILE A 128 -11.14 -5.84 4.80
N GLU A 129 -12.14 -6.45 5.46
CA GLU A 129 -12.87 -5.83 6.58
C GLU A 129 -11.92 -5.49 7.74
N LEU A 130 -10.95 -6.36 7.99
CA LEU A 130 -9.93 -6.17 9.01
C LEU A 130 -8.94 -5.06 8.63
N LEU A 131 -8.51 -5.01 7.37
CA LEU A 131 -7.72 -3.88 6.86
C LEU A 131 -8.50 -2.55 7.00
N ALA A 132 -9.79 -2.51 6.65
CA ALA A 132 -10.63 -1.33 6.82
C ALA A 132 -10.70 -0.88 8.30
N THR A 133 -10.80 -1.84 9.22
CA THR A 133 -10.76 -1.60 10.67
C THR A 133 -9.39 -1.04 11.10
N LEU A 134 -8.29 -1.61 10.58
CA LEU A 134 -6.93 -1.17 10.86
C LEU A 134 -6.67 0.28 10.43
N LEU A 135 -7.16 0.69 9.25
CA LEU A 135 -7.04 2.07 8.78
C LEU A 135 -7.69 3.07 9.76
N CYS A 136 -8.79 2.66 10.39
CA CYS A 136 -9.47 3.47 11.40
C CYS A 136 -8.72 3.54 12.74
N SER A 137 -7.96 2.51 13.10
CA SER A 137 -7.29 2.38 14.40
C SER A 137 -5.80 2.78 14.40
N THR A 138 -5.22 3.08 13.24
CA THR A 138 -3.77 3.35 13.09
C THR A 138 -3.49 4.85 12.84
N PRO A 139 -3.41 5.70 13.88
CA PRO A 139 -3.45 7.16 13.76
C PRO A 139 -2.27 7.78 13.00
N LYS A 140 -1.14 7.08 12.91
CA LYS A 140 0.07 7.57 12.23
C LYS A 140 0.25 7.05 10.81
N LEU A 141 -0.59 6.13 10.34
CA LEU A 141 -0.48 5.61 8.98
C LEU A 141 -0.67 6.75 7.98
N GLN A 142 0.37 7.00 7.19
CA GLN A 142 0.46 8.02 6.16
C GLN A 142 0.37 7.41 4.76
N GLN A 143 0.90 6.19 4.56
CA GLN A 143 0.92 5.54 3.25
C GLN A 143 0.27 4.17 3.28
N LEU A 144 -0.64 3.94 2.34
CA LEU A 144 -1.25 2.65 2.04
C LEU A 144 -1.02 2.33 0.55
N ASP A 145 -0.44 1.18 0.27
CA ASP A 145 -0.28 0.68 -1.10
C ASP A 145 -0.91 -0.71 -1.24
N LEU A 146 -1.93 -0.81 -2.08
CA LEU A 146 -2.65 -2.02 -2.47
C LEU A 146 -2.57 -2.25 -3.99
N THR A 147 -1.48 -1.83 -4.62
CA THR A 147 -1.32 -1.91 -6.08
C THR A 147 -0.89 -3.30 -6.56
N TYR A 148 -0.76 -3.43 -7.89
CA TYR A 148 -0.36 -4.62 -8.65
C TYR A 148 -1.49 -5.58 -9.01
N LYS A 149 -2.25 -6.08 -8.03
CA LYS A 149 -3.42 -6.93 -8.29
C LYS A 149 -4.70 -6.14 -8.03
N PRO A 150 -5.59 -5.98 -9.04
CA PRO A 150 -6.91 -5.39 -8.81
C PRO A 150 -7.66 -6.12 -7.70
N LEU A 151 -8.22 -5.35 -6.77
CA LEU A 151 -9.18 -5.88 -5.81
C LEU A 151 -10.52 -6.06 -6.53
N PRO A 152 -11.26 -7.15 -6.27
CA PRO A 152 -12.65 -7.22 -6.65
C PRO A 152 -13.42 -5.99 -6.17
N ASP A 153 -14.37 -5.51 -6.96
CA ASP A 153 -15.09 -4.26 -6.70
C ASP A 153 -15.69 -4.23 -5.28
N SER A 154 -16.27 -5.33 -4.81
CA SER A 154 -16.83 -5.44 -3.45
C SER A 154 -15.80 -5.22 -2.33
N GLN A 155 -14.58 -5.73 -2.51
CA GLN A 155 -13.48 -5.57 -1.56
C GLN A 155 -12.96 -4.12 -1.59
N LEU A 156 -12.78 -3.56 -2.78
CA LEU A 156 -12.37 -2.17 -2.93
C LEU A 156 -13.39 -1.23 -2.27
N SER A 157 -14.69 -1.44 -2.49
CA SER A 157 -15.76 -0.66 -1.85
C SER A 157 -15.69 -0.69 -0.32
N THR A 158 -15.30 -1.81 0.30
CA THR A 158 -15.10 -1.86 1.76
C THR A 158 -13.95 -0.94 2.20
N ILE A 159 -12.82 -0.95 1.50
CA ILE A 159 -11.70 -0.02 1.79
C ILE A 159 -12.11 1.43 1.57
N LEU A 160 -12.83 1.72 0.47
CA LEU A 160 -13.31 3.06 0.14
C LEU A 160 -14.30 3.61 1.17
N ARG A 161 -15.06 2.77 1.88
CA ARG A 161 -15.91 3.22 3.01
C ARG A 161 -15.11 3.65 4.23
N ALA A 162 -13.95 3.03 4.48
CA ALA A 162 -13.07 3.40 5.60
C ALA A 162 -12.16 4.61 5.27
N LEU A 163 -11.88 4.81 3.98
CA LEU A 163 -10.93 5.82 3.49
C LEU A 163 -11.21 7.25 4.00
N PRO A 164 -12.45 7.78 3.95
CA PRO A 164 -12.70 9.15 4.37
C PRO A 164 -12.40 9.37 5.85
N GLN A 165 -12.78 8.41 6.70
CA GLN A 165 -12.52 8.48 8.13
C GLN A 165 -11.02 8.41 8.44
N TRP A 166 -10.30 7.54 7.73
CA TRP A 166 -8.85 7.43 7.86
C TRP A 166 -8.15 8.73 7.48
N LEU A 167 -8.40 9.24 6.27
CA LEU A 167 -7.72 10.40 5.70
C LEU A 167 -8.09 11.71 6.40
N SER A 168 -9.35 11.88 6.82
CA SER A 168 -9.80 13.13 7.47
C SER A 168 -9.17 13.37 8.84
N ARG A 169 -8.66 12.31 9.49
CA ARG A 169 -8.07 12.38 10.82
C ARG A 169 -6.56 12.61 10.80
N ARG A 170 -5.98 12.95 9.65
CA ARG A 170 -4.53 13.02 9.48
C ARG A 170 -4.05 14.46 9.44
N GLY A 171 -3.04 14.72 10.27
CA GLY A 171 -2.32 16.00 10.35
C GLY A 171 -1.03 16.00 9.52
N ALA A 172 -0.98 15.19 8.46
CA ALA A 172 0.20 14.98 7.63
C ALA A 172 -0.20 14.65 6.19
N VAL A 173 0.75 14.68 5.27
CA VAL A 173 0.55 14.24 3.89
C VAL A 173 0.25 12.75 3.88
N CYS A 174 -0.80 12.33 3.17
CA CYS A 174 -1.16 10.92 3.03
C CYS A 174 -1.04 10.47 1.57
N ARG A 175 -0.67 9.20 1.39
CA ARG A 175 -0.57 8.54 0.09
C ARG A 175 -1.41 7.27 0.07
N VAL A 176 -2.23 7.12 -0.96
CA VAL A 176 -3.08 5.95 -1.15
C VAL A 176 -2.92 5.45 -2.56
N ASN A 177 -2.44 4.23 -2.71
CA ASN A 177 -2.31 3.58 -4.01
C ASN A 177 -3.18 2.34 -4.04
N PHE A 178 -4.03 2.18 -5.06
CA PHE A 178 -4.81 0.96 -5.26
C PHE A 178 -5.07 0.73 -6.75
N SER A 179 -5.54 -0.47 -7.10
CA SER A 179 -5.89 -0.83 -8.48
C SER A 179 -7.41 -1.03 -8.60
N MET A 180 -7.99 -0.55 -9.70
CA MET A 180 -9.40 -0.74 -10.05
C MET A 180 -9.53 -1.80 -11.14
N GLU A 181 -10.52 -2.68 -11.02
CA GLU A 181 -10.80 -3.72 -12.01
C GLU A 181 -11.78 -3.24 -13.09
N SER A 182 -12.82 -2.50 -12.68
CA SER A 182 -13.91 -2.06 -13.54
C SER A 182 -14.41 -0.64 -13.21
N ASP A 183 -15.33 -0.14 -14.04
CA ASP A 183 -16.05 1.13 -13.81
C ASP A 183 -16.95 1.12 -12.56
N ALA A 184 -17.33 -0.05 -12.03
CA ALA A 184 -18.36 -0.15 -11.00
C ALA A 184 -17.98 0.62 -9.72
N CYS A 185 -16.70 0.65 -9.35
CA CYS A 185 -16.22 1.37 -8.17
C CYS A 185 -15.96 2.87 -8.40
N ALA A 186 -16.07 3.41 -9.63
CA ALA A 186 -15.75 4.81 -9.88
C ALA A 186 -16.64 5.77 -9.06
N ASN A 187 -17.93 5.42 -8.91
CA ASN A 187 -18.86 6.14 -8.05
C ASN A 187 -18.45 6.10 -6.58
N ASP A 188 -18.03 4.94 -6.08
CA ASP A 188 -17.61 4.77 -4.69
C ASP A 188 -16.33 5.55 -4.39
N VAL A 189 -15.39 5.59 -5.34
CA VAL A 189 -14.17 6.41 -5.22
C VAL A 189 -14.53 7.89 -5.19
N ALA A 190 -15.38 8.35 -6.11
CA ALA A 190 -15.83 9.73 -6.13
C ALA A 190 -16.58 10.12 -4.84
N ALA A 191 -17.41 9.22 -4.31
CA ALA A 191 -18.10 9.41 -3.04
C ALA A 191 -17.11 9.48 -1.87
N ALA A 192 -16.10 8.61 -1.83
CA ALA A 192 -15.06 8.65 -0.81
C ALA A 192 -14.26 9.97 -0.86
N PHE A 193 -13.95 10.48 -2.05
CA PHE A 193 -13.28 11.77 -2.21
C PHE A 193 -14.13 12.91 -1.65
N ALA A 194 -15.43 12.94 -1.98
CA ALA A 194 -16.36 13.96 -1.49
C ALA A 194 -16.56 13.92 0.03
N GLN A 195 -16.49 12.73 0.64
CA GLN A 195 -16.62 12.56 2.09
C GLN A 195 -15.32 12.86 2.86
N THR A 196 -14.17 12.88 2.17
CA THR A 196 -12.88 13.10 2.80
C THR A 196 -12.71 14.58 3.14
N ARG A 197 -12.53 14.87 4.43
CA ARG A 197 -12.29 16.21 4.98
C ARG A 197 -10.85 16.31 5.45
N ASN A 198 -9.94 16.57 4.53
CA ASN A 198 -8.52 16.68 4.81
C ASN A 198 -8.07 18.14 4.92
N SER A 199 -7.17 18.41 5.88
CA SER A 199 -6.48 19.69 6.06
C SER A 199 -5.06 19.68 5.47
N HIS A 200 -4.61 18.51 5.00
CA HIS A 200 -3.28 18.27 4.45
C HIS A 200 -3.42 17.56 3.10
N MET A 201 -2.35 17.59 2.30
CA MET A 201 -2.34 16.96 0.98
C MET A 201 -2.62 15.45 1.08
N VAL A 202 -3.54 14.97 0.27
CA VAL A 202 -3.79 13.54 0.03
C VAL A 202 -3.44 13.26 -1.43
N GLU A 203 -2.45 12.39 -1.63
CA GLU A 203 -2.05 11.90 -2.96
C GLU A 203 -2.67 10.52 -3.18
N ILE A 204 -3.42 10.36 -4.27
CA ILE A 204 -4.11 9.12 -4.60
C ILE A 204 -3.62 8.66 -5.98
N THR A 205 -3.12 7.43 -6.04
CA THR A 205 -2.73 6.78 -7.30
C THR A 205 -3.67 5.62 -7.58
N ILE A 206 -4.33 5.67 -8.73
CA ILE A 206 -5.25 4.63 -9.19
C ILE A 206 -4.62 3.92 -10.39
N CYS A 207 -4.33 2.64 -10.23
CA CYS A 207 -3.85 1.79 -11.32
C CYS A 207 -5.02 1.15 -12.07
N THR A 208 -5.11 1.39 -13.39
CA THR A 208 -6.15 0.86 -14.30
C THR A 208 -5.54 -0.09 -15.33
N ARG A 209 -4.61 -0.96 -14.90
CA ARG A 209 -3.80 -1.79 -15.83
C ARG A 209 -4.62 -2.75 -16.70
N THR A 210 -5.81 -3.11 -16.27
CA THR A 210 -6.78 -3.85 -17.08
C THR A 210 -7.63 -2.83 -17.85
N SER A 211 -7.92 -3.09 -19.13
CA SER A 211 -8.74 -2.24 -20.00
C SER A 211 -10.21 -2.09 -19.55
N GLY A 212 -10.51 -2.40 -18.29
CA GLY A 212 -11.85 -2.41 -17.71
C GLY A 212 -12.33 -1.05 -17.20
N VAL A 213 -11.43 -0.06 -17.04
CA VAL A 213 -11.82 1.29 -16.60
C VAL A 213 -11.93 2.24 -17.79
N SER A 214 -13.14 2.62 -18.15
CA SER A 214 -13.44 3.51 -19.28
C SER A 214 -12.94 4.93 -19.05
N LEU A 215 -12.75 5.66 -20.15
CA LEU A 215 -12.40 7.08 -20.11
C LEU A 215 -13.43 7.91 -19.34
N ASP A 216 -14.71 7.55 -19.37
CA ASP A 216 -15.77 8.28 -18.67
C ASP A 216 -15.69 8.08 -17.16
N ALA A 217 -15.40 6.85 -16.70
CA ALA A 217 -15.08 6.61 -15.29
C ALA A 217 -13.83 7.39 -14.85
N GLN A 218 -12.77 7.40 -15.66
CA GLN A 218 -11.56 8.19 -15.36
C GLN A 218 -11.86 9.70 -15.29
N ARG A 219 -12.70 10.23 -16.19
CA ARG A 219 -13.17 11.63 -16.14
C ARG A 219 -13.96 11.91 -14.88
N GLN A 220 -14.82 10.98 -14.45
CA GLN A 220 -15.55 11.12 -13.19
C GLN A 220 -14.61 11.26 -11.99
N LEU A 221 -13.52 10.48 -11.95
CA LEU A 221 -12.51 10.58 -10.89
C LEU A 221 -11.81 11.95 -10.90
N VAL A 222 -11.43 12.46 -12.08
CA VAL A 222 -10.86 13.81 -12.23
C VAL A 222 -11.85 14.88 -11.77
N ALA A 223 -13.15 14.73 -12.09
CA ALA A 223 -14.20 15.64 -11.64
C ALA A 223 -14.41 15.61 -10.11
N ALA A 224 -14.34 14.42 -9.51
CA ALA A 224 -14.37 14.26 -8.07
C ALA A 224 -13.18 14.99 -7.41
N THR A 225 -11.96 14.82 -7.94
CA THR A 225 -10.78 15.55 -7.45
C THR A 225 -10.92 17.07 -7.62
N ALA A 226 -11.54 17.56 -8.70
CA ALA A 226 -11.81 18.99 -8.88
C ALA A 226 -12.70 19.58 -7.77
N SER A 227 -13.56 18.74 -7.18
CA SER A 227 -14.53 19.12 -6.17
C SER A 227 -13.99 19.04 -4.73
N THR A 228 -12.75 18.57 -4.53
CA THR A 228 -12.13 18.44 -3.21
C THR A 228 -11.10 19.54 -2.92
N SER A 229 -10.63 19.61 -1.67
CA SER A 229 -9.51 20.46 -1.28
C SER A 229 -8.32 19.57 -0.93
N TRP A 230 -7.10 20.04 -1.19
CA TRP A 230 -5.87 19.35 -0.78
C TRP A 230 -5.75 17.91 -1.30
N MET A 231 -6.24 17.62 -2.51
CA MET A 231 -6.16 16.29 -3.09
C MET A 231 -5.43 16.32 -4.43
N ALA A 232 -4.62 15.29 -4.68
CA ALA A 232 -3.95 15.05 -5.94
C ALA A 232 -4.25 13.63 -6.41
N LEU A 233 -4.65 13.48 -7.68
CA LEU A 233 -4.97 12.20 -8.29
C LEU A 233 -3.99 11.89 -9.42
N SER A 234 -3.46 10.66 -9.45
CA SER A 234 -2.71 10.09 -10.57
C SER A 234 -3.45 8.86 -11.08
N ILE A 235 -3.70 8.78 -12.39
CA ILE A 235 -4.30 7.61 -13.03
C ILE A 235 -3.22 6.94 -13.87
N VAL A 236 -2.83 5.72 -13.48
CA VAL A 236 -1.74 4.95 -14.10
C VAL A 236 -2.32 3.81 -14.92
N GLY A 237 -1.95 3.71 -16.19
CA GLY A 237 -2.46 2.68 -17.10
C GLY A 237 -3.34 3.21 -18.23
N ALA A 238 -3.73 4.49 -18.17
CA ALA A 238 -4.35 5.17 -19.30
C ALA A 238 -3.42 5.17 -20.51
N ASN A 239 -3.97 4.92 -21.70
CA ASN A 239 -3.20 5.04 -22.93
C ASN A 239 -2.95 6.52 -23.27
N ARG A 240 -2.05 6.79 -24.23
CA ARG A 240 -1.68 8.18 -24.57
C ARG A 240 -2.87 9.05 -25.01
N LEU A 241 -3.86 8.48 -25.70
CA LEU A 241 -5.04 9.24 -26.15
C LEU A 241 -5.96 9.58 -24.98
N GLU A 242 -6.18 8.62 -24.08
CA GLU A 242 -6.93 8.83 -22.84
C GLU A 242 -6.25 9.87 -21.95
N GLU A 243 -4.93 9.80 -21.79
CA GLU A 243 -4.17 10.76 -21.01
C GLU A 243 -4.33 12.19 -21.56
N VAL A 244 -4.22 12.37 -22.89
CA VAL A 244 -4.47 13.67 -23.54
C VAL A 244 -5.90 14.16 -23.29
N ALA A 245 -6.89 13.26 -23.40
CA ALA A 245 -8.29 13.60 -23.16
C ALA A 245 -8.56 13.98 -21.69
N LEU A 246 -7.96 13.27 -20.73
CA LEU A 246 -8.06 13.57 -19.30
C LEU A 246 -7.39 14.89 -18.96
N ARG A 247 -6.22 15.19 -19.53
CA ARG A 247 -5.54 16.49 -19.33
C ARG A 247 -6.40 17.65 -19.86
N ALA A 248 -7.00 17.48 -21.04
CA ALA A 248 -7.90 18.48 -21.61
C ALA A 248 -9.13 18.68 -20.70
N TYR A 249 -9.73 17.59 -20.22
CA TYR A 249 -10.87 17.62 -19.32
C TYR A 249 -10.53 18.25 -17.95
N GLY A 250 -9.39 17.89 -17.34
CA GLY A 250 -8.93 18.49 -16.09
C GLY A 250 -8.74 20.01 -16.21
N ARG A 251 -8.22 20.51 -17.34
CA ARG A 251 -8.12 21.95 -17.61
C ARG A 251 -9.48 22.64 -17.69
N GLN A 252 -10.49 21.98 -18.29
CA GLN A 252 -11.86 22.52 -18.32
C GLN A 252 -12.46 22.65 -16.92
N LEU A 253 -12.07 21.78 -15.99
CA LEU A 253 -12.48 21.81 -14.59
C LEU A 253 -11.58 22.67 -13.69
N HIS A 254 -10.64 23.43 -14.27
CA HIS A 254 -9.66 24.25 -13.54
C HIS A 254 -8.79 23.46 -12.54
N VAL A 255 -8.61 22.16 -12.78
CA VAL A 255 -7.67 21.31 -12.04
C VAL A 255 -6.26 21.60 -12.54
N LYS A 256 -5.31 21.79 -11.63
CA LYS A 256 -3.90 21.97 -12.00
C LYS A 256 -3.33 20.63 -12.42
N VAL A 257 -2.87 20.55 -13.67
CA VAL A 257 -2.23 19.36 -14.23
C VAL A 257 -0.71 19.50 -14.12
N ALA A 258 -0.05 18.54 -13.47
CA ALA A 258 1.40 18.50 -13.35
C ALA A 258 1.92 17.16 -13.84
N MET A 259 3.08 17.17 -14.50
CA MET A 259 3.81 15.95 -14.78
C MET A 259 4.85 15.72 -13.69
N ARG A 260 4.91 14.51 -13.13
CA ARG A 260 5.86 14.16 -12.08
C ARG A 260 6.55 12.85 -12.42
N LYS A 261 7.85 12.81 -12.12
CA LYS A 261 8.65 11.59 -12.20
C LYS A 261 9.05 11.20 -10.78
N GLU A 262 8.35 10.24 -10.19
CA GLU A 262 8.65 9.79 -8.82
C GLU A 262 9.95 8.99 -8.73
N ASP A 263 10.28 8.25 -9.79
CA ASP A 263 11.49 7.42 -9.89
C ASP A 263 12.12 7.63 -11.27
N PRO A 264 13.44 7.83 -11.39
CA PRO A 264 14.16 7.93 -12.66
C PRO A 264 13.85 6.80 -13.66
N ARG A 265 13.47 5.62 -13.16
CA ARG A 265 13.13 4.42 -13.94
C ARG A 265 11.65 4.33 -14.29
N ARG A 266 10.78 5.09 -13.62
CA ARG A 266 9.34 5.08 -13.89
C ARG A 266 8.99 6.08 -15.00
N VAL A 267 7.91 5.75 -15.69
CA VAL A 267 7.28 6.65 -16.67
C VAL A 267 6.77 7.88 -15.92
N GLU A 268 6.92 9.04 -16.54
CA GLU A 268 6.36 10.29 -16.04
C GLU A 268 4.84 10.14 -15.87
N GLN A 269 4.33 10.52 -14.71
CA GLN A 269 2.91 10.40 -14.37
C GLN A 269 2.21 11.75 -14.45
N CYS A 270 0.98 11.74 -14.94
CA CYS A 270 0.10 12.90 -14.96
C CYS A 270 -0.68 13.00 -13.64
N TRP A 271 -0.50 14.11 -12.94
CA TRP A 271 -1.16 14.42 -11.68
C TRP A 271 -2.20 15.52 -11.84
N PHE A 272 -3.39 15.28 -11.29
CA PHE A 272 -4.54 16.17 -11.26
C PHE A 272 -4.69 16.73 -9.84
N HIS A 273 -4.35 18.00 -9.64
CA HIS A 273 -4.39 18.68 -8.35
C HIS A 273 -5.66 19.49 -8.19
N SER A 274 -6.37 19.28 -7.08
CA SER A 274 -7.57 20.06 -6.78
C SER A 274 -7.25 21.57 -6.71
N PRO A 275 -8.20 22.45 -7.08
CA PRO A 275 -7.92 23.88 -7.26
C PRO A 275 -7.36 24.60 -6.03
N ARG A 276 -7.58 24.05 -4.83
CA ARG A 276 -7.24 24.66 -3.53
C ARG A 276 -5.95 24.12 -2.90
N THR A 277 -5.10 23.44 -3.66
CA THR A 277 -3.96 22.67 -3.14
C THR A 277 -2.68 23.46 -2.90
N LEU A 278 -2.60 24.73 -3.30
CA LEU A 278 -1.39 25.53 -3.17
C LEU A 278 -1.73 26.92 -2.62
N PRO A 279 -1.00 27.41 -1.61
CA PRO A 279 -0.87 28.85 -1.42
C PRO A 279 -0.20 29.43 -2.68
N ASP A 280 -0.75 30.52 -3.20
CA ASP A 280 -0.12 31.32 -4.27
C ASP A 280 1.31 31.76 -3.91
#